data_AF-A0A929FT07-F1
#
_entry.id   AF-A0A929FT07-F1
#
_cell.length_a   1.000
_cell.length_b   1.000
_cell.length_c   1.000
_cell.angle_alpha   90.00
_cell.angle_beta   90.00
_cell.angle_gamma   90.00
#
_symmetry.space_group_name_H-M   'P 1'
#
loop_
_entity.id
_entity.type
_entity.pdbx_description
1 polymer ?
#
loop_
_entity_poly.entity_id
_entity_poly.type
_entity_poly.pdbx_seq_one_letter_code
_entity_poly.pdbx_strand_id
1 'polypeptide(L)'
;MIIVPICGGARGDLSVIKQGLIKLLKVLSLDEDSQKITELKERLRLIYWFQDFNFSDSLYENENKIQIKDKYLDPNLAYFDQKSSNEGFLFLLFYFSLFISENTPKFFAIDNIDASLNPKLCSQLMKELVELAKKYNKQVIFTTHNPAILDGLNLDDEEQKLLVIYRNKLGHTKARYVEKSEPLEGQEPVKLSEAFLRGYIGGIPRNF
;
A
#
# COMPACT_ATOMS: atom_id res chain seq x y z
N MET A 1 6.45 6.77 15.13
CA MET A 1 5.79 6.54 13.83
C MET A 1 5.19 5.14 13.94
N ILE A 2 3.86 5.02 14.09
CA ILE A 2 3.20 4.18 15.14
C ILE A 2 4.13 3.11 15.75
N ILE A 3 4.82 3.47 16.83
CA ILE A 3 5.41 2.47 17.72
C ILE A 3 4.45 2.39 18.88
N VAL A 4 3.62 1.35 18.86
CA VAL A 4 3.08 0.81 20.10
C VAL A 4 3.52 -0.64 20.18
N PRO A 5 4.46 -1.01 21.08
CA PRO A 5 4.54 -2.38 21.50
C PRO A 5 3.34 -2.57 22.45
N ILE A 6 2.18 -2.90 21.89
CA ILE A 6 1.13 -3.55 22.68
C ILE A 6 1.22 -5.02 22.36
N CYS A 7 1.42 -5.81 23.41
CA CYS A 7 1.44 -7.25 23.40
C CYS A 7 0.29 -7.82 22.56
N GLY A 8 0.61 -8.78 21.67
CA GLY A 8 -0.38 -9.64 21.04
C GLY A 8 -1.01 -9.13 19.75
N GLY A 9 -0.22 -8.69 18.77
CA GLY A 9 -0.70 -8.58 17.39
C GLY A 9 -0.79 -9.98 16.78
N ALA A 10 -2.01 -10.48 16.58
CA ALA A 10 -2.24 -11.69 15.80
C ALA A 10 -1.64 -11.47 14.41
N ARG A 11 -0.56 -12.19 14.10
CA ARG A 11 -0.08 -12.33 12.71
C ARG A 11 -1.24 -12.95 11.94
N GLY A 12 -1.96 -12.14 11.17
CA GLY A 12 -2.95 -12.68 10.25
C GLY A 12 -2.23 -13.61 9.29
N ASP A 13 -2.57 -14.89 9.28
CA ASP A 13 -1.98 -15.85 8.38
C ASP A 13 -2.10 -15.32 6.94
N LEU A 14 -0.99 -15.32 6.21
CA LEU A 14 -0.95 -14.90 4.80
C LEU A 14 -2.01 -15.64 3.95
N SER A 15 -2.39 -16.85 4.39
CA SER A 15 -3.50 -17.63 3.83
C SER A 15 -4.85 -16.92 3.94
N VAL A 16 -5.15 -16.29 5.08
CA VAL A 16 -6.41 -15.55 5.32
C VAL A 16 -6.47 -14.28 4.47
N ILE A 17 -5.35 -13.55 4.36
CA ILE A 17 -5.25 -12.37 3.48
C ILE A 17 -5.46 -12.79 2.02
N LYS A 18 -4.83 -13.89 1.58
CA LYS A 18 -4.99 -14.44 0.23
C LYS A 18 -6.44 -14.88 -0.05
N GLN A 19 -7.10 -15.55 0.89
CA GLN A 19 -8.51 -15.95 0.72
C GLN A 19 -9.47 -14.75 0.67
N GLY A 20 -9.27 -13.77 1.55
CA GLY A 20 -10.03 -12.53 1.57
C GLY A 20 -9.86 -11.71 0.28
N LEU A 21 -8.63 -11.62 -0.22
CA LEU A 21 -8.30 -10.93 -1.46
C LEU A 21 -9.07 -11.50 -2.65
N ILE A 22 -9.07 -12.82 -2.83
CA ILE A 22 -9.71 -13.42 -4.00
C ILE A 22 -11.23 -13.27 -3.92
N LYS A 23 -11.81 -13.34 -2.72
CA LYS A 23 -13.23 -13.04 -2.51
C LYS A 23 -13.56 -11.59 -2.87
N LEU A 24 -12.75 -10.62 -2.43
CA LEU A 24 -12.90 -9.21 -2.78
C LEU A 24 -12.83 -8.99 -4.29
N LEU A 25 -11.86 -9.62 -4.95
CA LEU A 25 -11.66 -9.52 -6.39
C LEU A 25 -12.82 -10.14 -7.18
N LYS A 26 -13.37 -11.26 -6.72
CA LYS A 26 -14.57 -11.85 -7.32
C LYS A 26 -15.78 -10.92 -7.20
N VAL A 27 -15.97 -10.29 -6.04
CA VAL A 27 -17.04 -9.30 -5.86
C VAL A 27 -16.85 -8.13 -6.84
N LEU A 28 -15.62 -7.61 -6.96
CA LEU A 28 -15.29 -6.57 -7.94
C LEU A 28 -15.53 -6.98 -9.40
N SER A 29 -15.46 -8.27 -9.73
CA SER A 29 -15.69 -8.78 -11.08
C SER A 29 -17.13 -9.18 -11.38
N LEU A 30 -17.95 -9.40 -10.34
CA LEU A 30 -19.35 -9.80 -10.46
C LEU A 30 -20.27 -8.59 -10.59
N ASP A 31 -19.90 -7.46 -9.99
CA ASP A 31 -20.53 -6.19 -10.29
C ASP A 31 -20.28 -5.87 -11.78
N GLU A 32 -21.27 -5.28 -12.47
CA GLU A 32 -21.22 -4.91 -13.90
C GLU A 32 -20.08 -3.92 -14.27
N ASP A 33 -19.17 -3.64 -13.33
CA ASP A 33 -18.05 -2.72 -13.41
C ASP A 33 -16.80 -3.37 -14.02
N SER A 34 -16.88 -3.72 -15.31
CA SER A 34 -15.68 -3.95 -16.13
C SER A 34 -14.66 -2.82 -15.99
N GLN A 35 -15.11 -1.60 -15.67
CA GLN A 35 -14.26 -0.43 -15.46
C GLN A 35 -13.37 -0.53 -14.21
N LYS A 36 -13.87 -1.06 -13.08
CA LYS A 36 -13.08 -1.20 -11.84
C LYS A 36 -11.97 -2.23 -11.99
N ILE A 37 -12.27 -3.37 -12.63
CA ILE A 37 -11.25 -4.38 -12.94
C ILE A 37 -10.23 -3.83 -13.94
N THR A 38 -10.66 -3.10 -14.97
CA THR A 38 -9.74 -2.44 -15.90
C THR A 38 -8.85 -1.44 -15.18
N GLU A 39 -9.39 -0.59 -14.31
CA GLU A 39 -8.61 0.35 -13.52
C GLU A 39 -7.62 -0.35 -12.59
N LEU A 40 -8.05 -1.43 -11.92
CA LEU A 40 -7.17 -2.25 -11.09
C LEU A 40 -5.99 -2.81 -11.91
N LYS A 41 -6.26 -3.33 -13.11
CA LYS A 41 -5.24 -3.82 -14.04
C LYS A 41 -4.29 -2.69 -14.47
N GLU A 42 -4.81 -1.50 -14.79
CA GLU A 42 -3.98 -0.35 -15.14
C GLU A 42 -3.07 0.08 -13.98
N ARG A 43 -3.60 0.18 -12.75
CA ARG A 43 -2.79 0.52 -11.55
C ARG A 43 -1.72 -0.54 -11.26
N LEU A 44 -2.00 -1.82 -11.51
CA LEU A 44 -1.03 -2.91 -11.35
C LEU A 44 0.13 -2.88 -12.34
N ARG A 45 0.01 -2.17 -13.47
CA ARG A 45 1.13 -1.95 -14.41
C ARG A 45 2.25 -1.10 -13.83
N LEU A 46 2.06 -0.58 -12.61
CA LEU A 46 3.15 -0.11 -11.76
C LEU A 46 4.28 -1.16 -11.62
N ILE A 47 3.92 -2.44 -11.63
CA ILE A 47 4.86 -3.54 -11.79
C ILE A 47 5.06 -3.78 -13.29
N TYR A 48 6.29 -3.54 -13.75
CA TYR A 48 6.59 -3.53 -15.17
C TYR A 48 6.30 -4.85 -15.89
N TRP A 49 6.54 -6.01 -15.27
CA TRP A 49 6.32 -7.31 -15.92
C TRP A 49 4.83 -7.67 -16.06
N PHE A 50 3.95 -7.06 -15.26
CA PHE A 50 2.53 -7.38 -15.23
C PHE A 50 1.86 -6.98 -16.55
N GLN A 51 1.16 -7.95 -17.16
CA GLN A 51 0.37 -7.72 -18.38
C GLN A 51 -1.13 -7.72 -18.10
N ASP A 52 -1.62 -8.75 -17.43
CA ASP A 52 -3.04 -8.96 -17.20
C ASP A 52 -3.29 -9.97 -16.05
N PHE A 53 -4.51 -10.05 -15.53
CA PHE A 53 -4.95 -11.18 -14.72
C PHE A 53 -6.40 -11.55 -15.03
N ASN A 54 -6.74 -12.83 -14.88
CA ASN A 54 -8.09 -13.35 -15.07
C ASN A 54 -8.47 -14.31 -13.93
N PHE A 55 -9.76 -14.48 -13.68
CA PHE A 55 -10.26 -15.48 -12.75
C PHE A 55 -10.41 -16.82 -13.47
N SER A 56 -10.02 -17.92 -12.83
CA SER A 56 -10.24 -19.24 -13.42
C SER A 56 -11.70 -19.66 -13.24
N ASP A 57 -12.41 -19.89 -14.34
CA ASP A 57 -13.81 -20.37 -14.36
C ASP A 57 -13.95 -21.89 -14.13
N SER A 58 -12.99 -22.50 -13.43
CA SER A 58 -13.02 -23.94 -13.16
C SER A 58 -14.24 -24.27 -12.28
N LEU A 59 -15.32 -24.74 -12.91
CA LEU A 59 -16.54 -25.24 -12.27
C LEU A 59 -16.28 -26.44 -11.33
N TYR A 60 -15.10 -27.05 -11.43
CA TYR A 60 -14.73 -28.30 -10.75
C TYR A 60 -13.75 -28.11 -9.59
N GLU A 61 -13.15 -26.92 -9.43
CA GLU A 61 -12.28 -26.63 -8.31
C GLU A 61 -12.91 -25.57 -7.41
N ASN A 62 -13.16 -25.93 -6.15
CA ASN A 62 -13.37 -24.99 -5.05
C ASN A 62 -12.16 -24.04 -4.81
N GLU A 63 -11.14 -24.08 -5.67
CA GLU A 63 -9.98 -23.23 -5.59
C GLU A 63 -10.25 -21.91 -6.31
N ASN A 64 -10.55 -20.89 -5.50
CA ASN A 64 -10.43 -19.49 -5.85
C ASN A 64 -9.00 -19.22 -6.37
N LYS A 65 -8.77 -19.31 -7.69
CA LYS A 65 -7.47 -19.05 -8.33
C LYS A 65 -7.55 -17.83 -9.26
N ILE A 66 -6.45 -17.09 -9.29
CA ILE A 66 -6.23 -15.99 -10.22
C ILE A 66 -5.09 -16.41 -11.12
N GLN A 67 -5.29 -16.29 -12.43
CA GLN A 67 -4.26 -16.47 -13.44
C GLN A 67 -3.66 -15.12 -13.78
N ILE A 68 -2.38 -14.93 -13.48
CA ILE A 68 -1.63 -13.70 -13.70
C ILE A 68 -0.74 -13.91 -14.92
N LYS A 69 -0.78 -12.93 -15.83
CA LYS A 69 -0.02 -12.92 -17.08
C LYS A 69 1.20 -12.02 -16.96
N ASP A 70 2.36 -12.56 -17.28
CA ASP A 70 3.62 -11.82 -17.41
C ASP A 70 3.99 -11.67 -18.89
N LYS A 71 4.38 -10.45 -19.28
CA LYS A 71 4.69 -10.10 -20.68
C LYS A 71 6.04 -10.65 -21.18
N TYR A 72 6.88 -11.16 -20.30
CA TYR A 72 8.22 -11.69 -20.59
C TYR A 72 8.29 -13.21 -20.58
N LEU A 73 7.26 -13.89 -20.10
CA LEU A 73 7.19 -15.34 -20.15
C LEU A 73 6.85 -15.82 -21.57
N ASP A 74 7.22 -17.07 -21.87
CA ASP A 74 6.84 -17.74 -23.11
C ASP A 74 5.30 -17.65 -23.26
N PRO A 75 4.76 -17.23 -24.42
CA PRO A 75 3.32 -17.12 -24.62
C PRO A 75 2.53 -18.39 -24.26
N ASN A 76 3.14 -19.57 -24.38
CA ASN A 76 2.53 -20.86 -24.03
C ASN A 76 2.54 -21.15 -22.52
N LEU A 77 3.35 -20.44 -21.74
CA LEU A 77 3.50 -20.55 -20.28
C LEU A 77 3.34 -19.19 -19.59
N ALA A 78 2.65 -18.25 -20.23
CA ALA A 78 2.59 -16.86 -19.78
C ALA A 78 1.76 -16.65 -18.51
N TYR A 79 0.99 -17.66 -18.09
CA TYR A 79 0.11 -17.61 -16.94
C TYR A 79 0.62 -18.43 -15.78
N PHE A 80 0.58 -17.85 -14.58
CA PHE A 80 0.84 -18.52 -13.31
C PHE A 80 -0.17 -18.06 -12.26
N ASP A 81 -0.20 -18.75 -11.12
CA ASP A 81 -1.19 -18.51 -10.07
C ASP A 81 -0.68 -17.60 -8.95
N GLN A 82 -1.59 -17.23 -8.03
CA GLN A 82 -1.24 -16.43 -6.85
C GLN A 82 -0.23 -17.12 -5.91
N LYS A 83 -0.10 -18.46 -5.96
CA LYS A 83 0.89 -19.20 -5.15
C LYS A 83 2.30 -19.01 -5.71
N SER A 84 2.40 -18.83 -7.02
CA SER A 84 3.66 -18.62 -7.76
C SER A 84 4.02 -17.15 -7.95
N SER A 85 3.22 -16.22 -7.41
CA SER A 85 3.42 -14.78 -7.54
C SER A 85 4.33 -14.20 -6.46
N ASN A 86 4.99 -13.08 -6.77
CA ASN A 86 5.71 -12.29 -5.77
C ASN A 86 4.74 -11.73 -4.73
N GLU A 87 5.11 -11.77 -3.45
CA GLU A 87 4.28 -11.26 -2.35
C GLU A 87 3.94 -9.77 -2.48
N GLY A 88 4.90 -8.94 -2.91
CA GLY A 88 4.70 -7.53 -3.20
C GLY A 88 3.65 -7.29 -4.29
N PHE A 89 3.56 -8.15 -5.31
CA PHE A 89 2.49 -8.07 -6.30
C PHE A 89 1.12 -8.29 -5.65
N LEU A 90 1.00 -9.28 -4.77
CA LEU A 90 -0.25 -9.56 -4.06
C LEU A 90 -0.63 -8.41 -3.11
N PHE A 91 0.34 -7.74 -2.49
CA PHE A 91 0.09 -6.54 -1.69
C PHE A 91 -0.43 -5.38 -2.55
N LEU A 92 0.18 -5.10 -3.71
CA LEU A 92 -0.34 -4.07 -4.61
C LEU A 92 -1.77 -4.38 -5.06
N LEU A 93 -2.02 -5.63 -5.48
CA LEU A 93 -3.34 -6.10 -5.88
C LEU A 93 -4.35 -5.91 -4.76
N PHE A 94 -3.97 -6.23 -3.52
CA PHE A 94 -4.80 -6.03 -2.34
C PHE A 94 -5.07 -4.54 -2.05
N TYR A 95 -4.04 -3.70 -1.99
CA TYR A 95 -4.20 -2.28 -1.69
C TYR A 95 -5.04 -1.58 -2.73
N PHE A 96 -4.79 -1.78 -4.03
CA PHE A 96 -5.63 -1.18 -5.06
C PHE A 96 -7.08 -1.67 -5.01
N SER A 97 -7.28 -2.97 -4.75
CA SER A 97 -8.64 -3.52 -4.58
C SER A 97 -9.39 -2.90 -3.40
N LEU A 98 -8.72 -2.65 -2.28
CA LEU A 98 -9.33 -2.00 -1.12
C LEU A 98 -9.84 -0.60 -1.47
N PHE A 99 -9.07 0.18 -2.21
CA PHE A 99 -9.43 1.56 -2.53
C PHE A 99 -10.53 1.64 -3.58
N ILE A 100 -10.47 0.78 -4.60
CA ILE A 100 -11.43 0.73 -5.71
C ILE A 100 -12.78 0.15 -5.26
N SER A 101 -12.78 -0.75 -4.28
CA SER A 101 -14.01 -1.42 -3.83
C SER A 101 -14.94 -0.49 -3.05
N GLU A 102 -16.21 -0.50 -3.44
CA GLU A 102 -17.30 0.17 -2.73
C GLU A 102 -17.64 -0.53 -1.41
N ASN A 103 -17.36 -1.84 -1.32
CA ASN A 103 -17.57 -2.63 -0.11
C ASN A 103 -16.54 -2.32 0.98
N THR A 104 -15.41 -1.68 0.63
CA THR A 104 -14.46 -1.19 1.63
C THR A 104 -15.02 0.07 2.30
N PRO A 105 -15.03 0.15 3.64
CA PRO A 105 -15.45 1.37 4.35
C PRO A 105 -14.77 2.63 3.83
N LYS A 106 -15.47 3.77 3.90
CA LYS A 106 -14.88 5.07 3.53
C LYS A 106 -13.72 5.48 4.44
N PHE A 107 -13.65 4.95 5.66
CA PHE A 107 -12.57 5.20 6.60
C PHE A 107 -11.97 3.88 7.10
N PHE A 108 -10.66 3.69 6.92
CA PHE A 108 -9.94 2.50 7.36
C PHE A 108 -8.45 2.78 7.62
N ALA A 109 -7.74 1.79 8.16
CA ALA A 109 -6.30 1.87 8.40
C ALA A 109 -5.57 0.67 7.80
N ILE A 110 -4.35 0.90 7.31
CA ILE A 110 -3.43 -0.14 6.85
C ILE A 110 -2.16 -0.05 7.70
N ASP A 111 -1.84 -1.14 8.38
CA ASP A 111 -0.60 -1.27 9.16
C ASP A 111 0.52 -1.83 8.27
N ASN A 112 1.71 -1.25 8.36
CA ASN A 112 2.92 -1.62 7.61
C ASN A 112 2.71 -1.71 6.09
N ILE A 113 2.29 -0.58 5.49
CA ILE A 113 2.02 -0.46 4.05
C ILE A 113 3.21 -0.86 3.16
N ASP A 114 4.41 -0.83 3.72
CA ASP A 114 5.71 -1.08 3.09
C ASP A 114 6.14 -2.55 3.06
N ALA A 115 5.31 -3.48 3.54
CA ALA A 115 5.62 -4.91 3.59
C ALA A 115 5.98 -5.49 2.20
N SER A 116 7.17 -6.09 2.09
CA SER A 116 7.66 -6.80 0.89
C SER A 116 7.73 -5.96 -0.40
N LEU A 117 7.78 -4.62 -0.29
CA LEU A 117 7.90 -3.69 -1.41
C LEU A 117 9.29 -3.04 -1.49
N ASN A 118 9.78 -2.82 -2.71
CA ASN A 118 11.01 -2.06 -2.94
C ASN A 118 10.79 -0.56 -2.62
N PRO A 119 11.78 0.16 -2.04
CA PRO A 119 11.68 1.60 -1.77
C PRO A 119 11.17 2.48 -2.92
N LYS A 120 11.58 2.24 -4.16
CA LYS A 120 11.09 3.00 -5.32
C LYS A 120 9.60 2.78 -5.56
N LEU A 121 9.15 1.54 -5.38
CA LEU A 121 7.76 1.15 -5.51
C LEU A 121 6.91 1.74 -4.38
N CYS A 122 7.45 1.84 -3.16
CA CYS A 122 6.77 2.47 -2.03
C CYS A 122 6.36 3.93 -2.30
N SER A 123 7.30 4.76 -2.77
CA SER A 123 7.00 6.17 -3.08
C SER A 123 5.91 6.29 -4.16
N GLN A 124 5.99 5.47 -5.21
CA GLN A 124 5.01 5.52 -6.28
C GLN A 124 3.65 4.95 -5.86
N LEU A 125 3.63 3.83 -5.13
CA LEU A 125 2.42 3.27 -4.54
C LEU A 125 1.68 4.35 -3.73
N MET A 126 2.40 5.13 -2.93
CA MET A 126 1.75 6.13 -2.11
C MET A 126 1.02 7.20 -2.94
N LYS A 127 1.61 7.63 -4.06
CA LYS A 127 0.96 8.56 -5.00
C LYS A 127 -0.30 7.95 -5.61
N GLU A 128 -0.23 6.70 -6.08
CA GLU A 128 -1.38 5.98 -6.65
C GLU A 128 -2.52 5.86 -5.62
N LEU A 129 -2.19 5.53 -4.37
CA LEU A 129 -3.19 5.39 -3.30
C LEU A 129 -3.83 6.73 -2.92
N VAL A 130 -3.10 7.85 -2.96
CA VAL A 130 -3.66 9.19 -2.75
C VAL A 130 -4.66 9.53 -3.86
N GLU A 131 -4.33 9.25 -5.13
CA GLU A 131 -5.26 9.48 -6.24
C GLU A 131 -6.53 8.65 -6.09
N LEU A 132 -6.38 7.35 -5.79
CA LEU A 132 -7.51 6.46 -5.57
C LEU A 132 -8.33 6.89 -4.34
N ALA A 133 -7.70 7.37 -3.27
CA ALA A 133 -8.38 7.88 -2.09
C ALA A 133 -9.32 9.03 -2.44
N LYS A 134 -8.83 10.01 -3.21
CA LYS A 134 -9.63 11.15 -3.66
C LYS A 134 -10.76 10.69 -4.59
N LYS A 135 -10.44 9.85 -5.58
CA LYS A 135 -11.41 9.35 -6.56
C LYS A 135 -12.56 8.56 -5.93
N TYR A 136 -12.25 7.69 -4.97
CA TYR A 136 -13.23 6.81 -4.32
C TYR A 136 -13.71 7.33 -2.95
N ASN A 137 -13.40 8.59 -2.62
CA ASN A 137 -13.78 9.24 -1.37
C ASN A 137 -13.45 8.39 -0.13
N LYS A 138 -12.17 8.01 -0.02
CA LYS A 138 -11.62 7.23 1.10
C LYS A 138 -10.71 8.11 1.96
N GLN A 139 -10.86 8.01 3.27
CA GLN A 139 -9.92 8.51 4.26
C GLN A 139 -9.16 7.33 4.86
N VAL A 140 -7.83 7.35 4.79
CA VAL A 140 -7.01 6.19 5.17
C VAL A 140 -5.86 6.59 6.09
N ILE A 141 -5.64 5.81 7.15
CA ILE A 141 -4.47 5.94 8.01
C ILE A 141 -3.46 4.85 7.66
N PHE A 142 -2.23 5.24 7.37
CA PHE A 142 -1.14 4.31 7.13
C PHE A 142 -0.14 4.31 8.27
N THR A 143 0.45 3.15 8.55
CA THR A 143 1.70 3.04 9.30
C THR A 143 2.80 2.54 8.38
N THR A 144 4.02 2.98 8.62
CA THR A 144 5.21 2.59 7.85
C THR A 144 6.43 2.68 8.74
N HIS A 145 7.42 1.82 8.46
CA HIS A 145 8.79 1.98 8.95
C HIS A 145 9.75 2.37 7.82
N ASN A 146 9.34 2.20 6.56
CA ASN A 146 10.12 2.54 5.38
C ASN A 146 10.03 4.06 5.07
N PRO A 147 11.16 4.79 5.12
CA PRO A 147 11.19 6.22 4.81
C PRO A 147 10.77 6.55 3.38
N ALA A 148 10.91 5.61 2.44
CA ALA A 148 10.59 5.85 1.03
C ALA A 148 9.10 6.04 0.75
N ILE A 149 8.20 5.56 1.64
CA ILE A 149 6.77 5.88 1.57
C ILE A 149 6.55 7.39 1.71
N LEU A 150 7.35 8.06 2.56
CA LEU A 150 7.19 9.49 2.84
C LEU A 150 7.43 10.34 1.60
N ASP A 151 8.31 9.92 0.69
CA ASP A 151 8.60 10.64 -0.56
C ASP A 151 7.44 10.60 -1.57
N GLY A 152 6.41 9.79 -1.32
CA GLY A 152 5.18 9.81 -2.09
C GLY A 152 4.10 10.75 -1.54
N LEU A 153 4.32 11.35 -0.35
CA LEU A 153 3.40 12.30 0.26
C LEU A 153 3.65 13.72 -0.26
N ASN A 154 2.58 14.49 -0.37
CA ASN A 154 2.62 15.93 -0.62
C ASN A 154 2.14 16.70 0.62
N LEU A 155 3.06 17.30 1.37
CA LEU A 155 2.70 18.06 2.58
C LEU A 155 2.13 19.46 2.29
N ASP A 156 2.14 19.93 1.04
CA ASP A 156 1.41 21.13 0.63
C ASP A 156 -0.10 20.86 0.46
N ASP A 157 -0.49 19.59 0.35
CA ASP A 157 -1.89 19.17 0.25
C ASP A 157 -2.50 19.04 1.65
N GLU A 158 -3.51 19.84 1.96
CA GLU A 158 -4.15 19.83 3.27
C GLU A 158 -4.83 18.49 3.61
N GLU A 159 -5.19 17.68 2.61
CA GLU A 159 -5.78 16.36 2.79
C GLU A 159 -4.74 15.28 3.14
N GLN A 160 -3.45 15.60 3.01
CA GLN A 160 -2.35 14.69 3.33
C GLN A 160 -1.62 15.15 4.59
N LYS A 161 -1.62 14.30 5.62
CA LYS A 161 -0.98 14.61 6.91
C LYS A 161 0.03 13.55 7.29
N LEU A 162 1.22 14.00 7.69
CA LEU A 162 2.25 13.15 8.30
C LEU A 162 2.26 13.36 9.81
N LEU A 163 2.06 12.27 10.57
CA LEU A 163 2.11 12.30 12.03
C LEU A 163 3.26 11.47 12.57
N VAL A 164 3.99 12.06 13.51
CA VAL A 164 5.03 11.37 14.28
C VAL A 164 4.47 11.00 15.64
N ILE A 165 4.30 9.70 15.84
CA ILE A 165 3.93 9.12 17.14
C ILE A 165 5.19 8.84 17.96
N TYR A 166 5.25 9.33 19.19
CA TYR A 166 6.39 9.17 20.10
C TYR A 166 5.95 9.07 21.56
N ARG A 167 6.85 8.56 22.41
CA ARG A 167 6.66 8.54 23.87
C ARG A 167 7.38 9.74 24.49
N ASN A 168 6.70 10.51 25.33
CA ASN A 168 7.34 11.62 26.03
C ASN A 168 8.11 11.13 27.28
N LYS A 169 8.83 12.04 27.96
CA LYS A 169 9.62 11.72 29.16
C LYS A 169 8.82 11.18 30.34
N LEU A 170 7.49 11.37 30.35
CA LEU A 170 6.57 10.86 31.38
C LEU A 170 5.97 9.50 31.00
N GLY A 171 6.34 8.94 29.85
CA GLY A 171 5.82 7.66 29.37
C GLY A 171 4.53 7.75 28.55
N HIS A 172 3.96 8.94 28.34
CA HIS A 172 2.73 9.12 27.57
C HIS A 172 2.98 9.03 26.07
N THR A 173 2.07 8.36 25.35
CA THR A 173 2.01 8.41 23.88
C THR A 173 1.54 9.80 23.44
N LYS A 174 2.29 10.41 22.52
CA LYS A 174 2.00 11.71 21.91
C LYS A 174 2.09 11.59 20.40
N ALA A 175 1.33 12.44 19.72
CA ALA A 175 1.35 12.62 18.28
C ALA A 175 1.64 14.08 17.98
N ARG A 176 2.41 14.34 16.91
CA ARG A 176 2.58 15.68 16.36
C ARG A 176 2.51 15.62 14.83
N TYR A 177 2.01 16.69 14.23
CA TYR A 177 2.12 16.89 12.79
C TYR A 177 3.57 17.20 12.41
N VAL A 178 3.93 16.77 11.21
CA VAL A 178 5.14 17.18 10.51
C VAL A 178 4.71 18.17 9.45
N GLU A 179 5.10 19.41 9.64
CA GLU A 179 4.94 20.46 8.63
C GLU A 179 6.06 20.33 7.60
N LYS A 180 5.79 20.80 6.38
CA LYS A 180 6.82 20.93 5.35
C LYS A 180 7.86 21.96 5.80
N SER A 181 9.13 21.59 5.76
CA SER A 181 10.22 22.53 6.00
C SER A 181 10.51 23.34 4.74
N GLU A 182 10.60 24.66 4.87
CA GLU A 182 11.12 25.50 3.80
C GLU A 182 12.65 25.41 3.77
N PRO A 183 13.27 25.17 2.60
CA PRO A 183 14.72 25.21 2.48
C PRO A 183 15.22 26.64 2.72
N LEU A 184 16.42 26.77 3.29
CA LEU A 184 17.09 28.06 3.39
C LEU A 184 17.47 28.56 1.99
N GLU A 185 17.60 29.88 1.84
CA GLU A 185 17.96 30.51 0.57
C GLU A 185 19.27 29.92 0.01
N GLY A 186 19.21 29.43 -1.23
CA GLY A 186 20.34 28.78 -1.89
C GLY A 186 20.54 27.29 -1.55
N GLN A 187 19.66 26.66 -0.76
CA GLN A 187 19.69 25.22 -0.49
C GLN A 187 18.58 24.47 -1.25
N GLU A 188 18.90 23.26 -1.67
CA GLU A 188 17.92 22.35 -2.25
C GLU A 188 16.98 21.79 -1.16
N PRO A 189 15.69 21.59 -1.46
CA PRO A 189 14.75 20.96 -0.54
C PRO A 189 15.16 19.51 -0.26
N VAL A 190 15.17 19.15 1.02
CA VAL A 190 15.50 17.80 1.48
C VAL A 190 14.27 16.91 1.34
N LYS A 191 14.46 15.70 0.80
CA LYS A 191 13.38 14.69 0.72
C LYS A 191 12.89 14.27 2.10
N LEU A 192 11.62 13.88 2.22
CA LEU A 192 11.06 13.47 3.51
C LEU A 192 11.70 12.20 4.04
N SER A 193 12.03 11.25 3.17
CA SER A 193 12.79 10.04 3.52
C SER A 193 14.16 10.38 4.13
N GLU A 194 14.85 11.35 3.56
CA GLU A 194 16.15 11.82 4.03
C GLU A 194 16.02 12.62 5.34
N ALA A 195 15.05 13.53 5.42
CA ALA A 195 14.77 14.28 6.65
C ALA A 195 14.39 13.35 7.80
N PHE A 196 13.70 12.25 7.51
CA PHE A 196 13.44 11.18 8.47
C PHE A 196 14.73 10.52 8.93
N LEU A 197 15.55 9.99 8.01
CA LEU A 197 16.80 9.30 8.32
C LEU A 197 17.80 10.17 9.09
N ARG A 198 17.86 11.47 8.79
CA ARG A 198 18.68 12.45 9.51
C ARG A 198 18.10 12.85 10.87
N GLY A 199 16.88 12.42 11.19
CA GLY A 199 16.20 12.70 12.45
C GLY A 199 15.53 14.08 12.53
N TYR A 200 15.50 14.85 11.44
CA TYR A 200 14.95 16.22 11.41
C TYR A 200 13.45 16.25 11.75
N ILE A 201 12.72 15.25 11.26
CA ILE A 201 11.28 15.11 11.54
C ILE A 201 11.01 14.15 12.71
N GLY A 202 12.04 13.63 13.37
CA GLY A 202 11.91 12.67 14.48
C GLY A 202 11.39 11.30 14.04
N GLY A 203 10.81 10.54 14.97
CA GLY A 203 10.29 9.19 14.68
C GLY A 203 11.35 8.08 14.66
N ILE A 204 12.63 8.43 14.77
CA ILE A 204 13.75 7.49 14.96
C ILE A 204 14.08 7.34 16.45
N PRO A 205 14.23 6.11 16.98
CA PRO A 205 14.72 5.86 18.33
C PRO A 205 16.13 6.43 18.53
N ARG A 206 16.39 7.03 19.69
CA ARG A 206 17.74 7.56 20.01
C ARG A 206 18.73 6.48 20.45
N ASN A 207 18.23 5.34 20.93
CA ASN A 207 19.01 4.22 21.45
C ASN A 207 18.53 2.93 20.78
N PHE A 208 19.45 2.06 20.39
CA PHE A 208 19.21 0.68 19.94
C PHE A 208 19.89 -0.29 20.89
#